data_AF-A0A0H4P8I2-F1
#
_entry.id   AF-A0A0H4P8I2-F1
#
_cell.length_a   1.000
_cell.length_b   1.000
_cell.length_c   1.000
_cell.angle_alpha   90.00
_cell.angle_beta   90.00
_cell.angle_gamma   90.00
#
_symmetry.space_group_name_H-M   'P 1'
#
loop_
_entity.id
_entity.type
_entity.pdbx_description
1 polymer ?
#
loop_
_entity_poly.entity_id
_entity_poly.type
_entity_poly.pdbx_seq_one_letter_code
_entity_poly.pdbx_strand_id
1 'polypeptide(L)'
;MKYASFLFLMTIALSIPVFGQYKTNYPDISRIDVHSHVANDLDGIANYLVLGDKLRERNGIDLALWINLGNGRQSIEDIEEVKTASEGRMLCGIADYKAHDGLSYAPESLEGLKKQGFVGYKIWSGPWYRTLEKKEDGFPYIDDPSHEATFAEMERIGFLGASVHVADPNGPFGERTAWLADPIEYWTQINAWRNVLEKHPNLIVVAAHGNWLLCQDAQIDYLRNMLATFPNLNIDLAATFQYYHLVNRDNLRSFMIEWADRIVFGTDVGKVESKEEAGIRAEQYVKAFRILETGDMVKGGFFGGPETQGLELPREVLEKIYYKNAMRLYPHVKESLADLGYKVTK
;
A
#
# COMPACT_ATOMS: atom_id res chain seq x y z
N MET A 1 -52.45 -37.15 -50.10
CA MET A 1 -52.25 -37.20 -48.62
C MET A 1 -50.98 -36.43 -48.29
N LYS A 2 -51.09 -35.21 -47.75
CA LYS A 2 -49.95 -34.37 -47.35
C LYS A 2 -49.87 -34.37 -45.82
N TYR A 3 -48.73 -34.79 -45.28
CA TYR A 3 -48.41 -34.73 -43.87
C TYR A 3 -48.01 -33.30 -43.49
N ALA A 4 -48.59 -32.77 -42.41
CA ALA A 4 -48.18 -31.51 -41.81
C ALA A 4 -47.35 -31.82 -40.56
N SER A 5 -46.07 -31.45 -40.57
CA SER A 5 -45.20 -31.50 -39.40
C SER A 5 -45.42 -30.26 -38.53
N PHE A 6 -45.81 -30.47 -37.28
CA PHE A 6 -45.83 -29.43 -36.25
C PHE A 6 -44.43 -29.31 -35.64
N LEU A 7 -43.80 -28.15 -35.77
CA LEU A 7 -42.53 -27.83 -35.14
C LEU A 7 -42.82 -27.21 -33.76
N PHE A 8 -42.49 -27.92 -32.68
CA PHE A 8 -42.56 -27.41 -31.32
C PHE A 8 -41.28 -26.62 -31.04
N LEU A 9 -41.36 -25.29 -30.99
CA LEU A 9 -40.25 -24.44 -30.54
C LEU A 9 -40.18 -24.51 -29.00
N MET A 10 -39.19 -25.22 -28.49
CA MET A 10 -38.85 -25.21 -27.07
C MET A 10 -37.91 -24.02 -26.81
N THR A 11 -38.44 -22.94 -26.24
CA THR A 11 -37.66 -21.79 -25.78
C THR A 11 -36.93 -22.18 -24.49
N ILE A 12 -35.66 -22.57 -24.61
CA ILE A 12 -34.75 -22.69 -23.47
C ILE A 12 -34.35 -21.27 -23.07
N ALA A 13 -34.96 -20.75 -22.01
CA ALA A 13 -34.50 -19.54 -21.34
C ALA A 13 -33.21 -19.87 -20.57
N LEU A 14 -32.06 -19.65 -21.19
CA LEU A 14 -30.77 -19.60 -20.50
C LEU A 14 -30.74 -18.33 -19.66
N SER A 15 -31.07 -18.45 -18.37
CA SER A 15 -30.77 -17.43 -17.38
C SER A 15 -29.25 -17.32 -17.26
N ILE A 16 -28.66 -16.33 -17.93
CA ILE A 16 -27.28 -15.92 -17.68
C ILE A 16 -27.23 -15.48 -16.21
N PRO A 17 -26.36 -16.07 -15.37
CA PRO A 17 -26.16 -15.54 -14.03
C PRO A 17 -25.64 -14.11 -14.19
N VAL A 18 -26.47 -13.14 -13.83
CA VAL A 18 -26.02 -11.77 -13.62
C VAL A 18 -25.11 -11.85 -12.41
N PHE A 19 -23.81 -11.98 -12.62
CA PHE A 19 -22.83 -11.73 -11.58
C PHE A 19 -23.03 -10.27 -11.17
N GLY A 20 -23.74 -10.06 -10.05
CA GLY A 20 -23.96 -8.74 -9.50
C GLY A 20 -22.61 -8.07 -9.24
N GLN A 21 -22.48 -6.82 -9.67
CA GLN A 21 -21.32 -6.00 -9.34
C GLN A 21 -21.18 -5.91 -7.81
N TYR A 22 -19.99 -6.20 -7.28
CA TYR A 22 -19.75 -6.18 -5.83
C TYR A 22 -20.11 -4.81 -5.24
N LYS A 23 -20.91 -4.78 -4.17
CA LYS A 23 -21.15 -3.59 -3.36
C LYS A 23 -20.49 -3.82 -2.00
N THR A 24 -19.75 -2.83 -1.50
CA THR A 24 -19.15 -2.95 -0.17
C THR A 24 -20.22 -3.02 0.91
N ASN A 25 -19.96 -3.82 1.94
CA ASN A 25 -20.77 -3.86 3.16
C ASN A 25 -20.56 -2.62 4.05
N TYR A 26 -19.59 -1.76 3.70
CA TYR A 26 -19.15 -0.62 4.50
C TYR A 26 -19.12 0.67 3.68
N PRO A 27 -20.27 1.13 3.14
CA PRO A 27 -20.34 2.33 2.30
C PRO A 27 -20.12 3.63 3.08
N ASP A 28 -20.22 3.59 4.42
CA ASP A 28 -20.03 4.73 5.31
C ASP A 28 -18.61 4.82 5.90
N ILE A 29 -17.74 3.83 5.62
CA ILE A 29 -16.33 3.89 6.01
C ILE A 29 -15.51 4.50 4.88
N SER A 30 -15.01 5.72 5.07
CA SER A 30 -14.04 6.32 4.16
C SER A 30 -12.71 5.57 4.22
N ARG A 31 -12.03 5.48 3.06
CA ARG A 31 -10.75 4.79 2.91
C ARG A 31 -9.66 5.75 2.48
N ILE A 32 -8.44 5.51 2.94
CA ILE A 32 -7.23 6.25 2.58
C ILE A 32 -6.22 5.24 2.06
N ASP A 33 -5.72 5.48 0.86
CA ASP A 33 -4.59 4.72 0.33
C ASP A 33 -3.29 5.47 0.61
N VAL A 34 -2.47 4.96 1.53
CA VAL A 34 -1.24 5.64 1.94
C VAL A 34 -0.04 5.40 1.00
N HIS A 35 -0.25 4.67 -0.10
CA HIS A 35 0.84 4.17 -0.94
C HIS A 35 0.47 4.22 -2.44
N SER A 36 0.65 5.40 -3.05
CA SER A 36 0.50 5.60 -4.50
C SER A 36 1.70 6.29 -5.14
N HIS A 37 1.87 6.13 -6.45
CA HIS A 37 3.07 6.52 -7.19
C HIS A 37 2.76 7.29 -8.48
N VAL A 38 2.02 8.41 -8.37
CA VAL A 38 1.66 9.25 -9.53
C VAL A 38 2.62 10.43 -9.75
N ALA A 39 3.42 10.81 -8.74
CA ALA A 39 4.36 11.94 -8.79
C ALA A 39 3.68 13.24 -9.31
N ASN A 40 4.38 14.05 -10.10
CA ASN A 40 3.87 15.29 -10.69
C ASN A 40 3.10 15.09 -12.02
N ASP A 41 2.57 13.90 -12.27
CA ASP A 41 1.73 13.63 -13.44
C ASP A 41 0.29 14.10 -13.22
N LEU A 42 0.00 15.36 -13.55
CA LEU A 42 -1.31 15.99 -13.31
C LEU A 42 -2.46 15.27 -14.04
N ASP A 43 -2.23 14.77 -15.25
CA ASP A 43 -3.23 13.97 -15.99
C ASP A 43 -3.48 12.64 -15.27
N GLY A 44 -2.41 12.01 -14.77
CA GLY A 44 -2.49 10.84 -13.92
C GLY A 44 -3.32 11.10 -12.65
N ILE A 45 -3.08 12.23 -11.96
CA ILE A 45 -3.83 12.63 -10.77
C ILE A 45 -5.33 12.81 -11.09
N ALA A 46 -5.67 13.45 -12.21
CA ALA A 46 -7.06 13.57 -12.64
C ALA A 46 -7.71 12.18 -12.90
N ASN A 47 -6.94 11.21 -13.40
CA ASN A 47 -7.43 9.84 -13.59
C ASN A 47 -7.63 9.09 -12.26
N TYR A 48 -6.92 9.44 -11.18
CA TYR A 48 -7.20 8.92 -9.83
C TYR A 48 -8.57 9.39 -9.32
N LEU A 49 -8.96 10.63 -9.60
CA LEU A 49 -10.31 11.13 -9.24
C LEU A 49 -11.39 10.34 -9.97
N VAL A 50 -11.19 10.09 -11.27
CA VAL A 50 -12.09 9.25 -12.08
C VAL A 50 -12.16 7.81 -11.54
N LEU A 51 -11.04 7.26 -11.06
CA LEU A 51 -11.00 5.95 -10.40
C LEU A 51 -11.85 5.97 -9.11
N GLY A 52 -11.68 6.97 -8.26
CA GLY A 52 -12.46 7.14 -7.02
C GLY A 52 -13.96 7.26 -7.29
N ASP A 53 -14.34 8.04 -8.30
CA ASP A 53 -15.73 8.18 -8.72
C ASP A 53 -16.33 6.85 -9.18
N LYS A 54 -15.59 6.08 -9.98
CA LYS A 54 -16.02 4.74 -10.41
C LYS A 54 -16.24 3.83 -9.21
N LEU A 55 -15.32 3.78 -8.25
CA LEU A 55 -15.47 2.97 -7.02
C LEU A 55 -16.74 3.37 -6.24
N ARG A 56 -16.97 4.67 -6.09
CA ARG A 56 -18.12 5.20 -5.36
C ARG A 56 -19.44 4.86 -6.04
N GLU A 57 -19.56 5.13 -7.34
CA GLU A 57 -20.78 4.88 -8.12
C GLU A 57 -21.09 3.38 -8.25
N ARG A 58 -20.08 2.59 -8.60
CA ARG A 58 -20.23 1.18 -8.95
C ARG A 58 -20.28 0.27 -7.74
N ASN A 59 -19.49 0.57 -6.71
CA ASN A 59 -19.28 -0.35 -5.59
C ASN A 59 -19.72 0.25 -4.24
N GLY A 60 -20.06 1.54 -4.17
CA GLY A 60 -20.34 2.23 -2.90
C GLY A 60 -19.09 2.44 -2.06
N ILE A 61 -17.90 2.34 -2.67
CA ILE A 61 -16.61 2.43 -1.98
C ILE A 61 -16.13 3.88 -2.06
N ASP A 62 -16.02 4.52 -0.90
CA ASP A 62 -15.50 5.88 -0.77
C ASP A 62 -13.99 5.86 -0.50
N LEU A 63 -13.21 6.06 -1.56
CA LEU A 63 -11.77 6.27 -1.47
C LEU A 63 -11.53 7.79 -1.35
N ALA A 64 -11.33 8.23 -0.11
CA ALA A 64 -11.36 9.63 0.26
C ALA A 64 -10.06 10.37 -0.09
N LEU A 65 -8.92 9.73 0.20
CA LEU A 65 -7.59 10.32 0.06
C LEU A 65 -6.57 9.32 -0.47
N TRP A 66 -5.53 9.85 -1.14
CA TRP A 66 -4.29 9.15 -1.47
C TRP A 66 -3.08 9.86 -0.88
N ILE A 67 -2.02 9.11 -0.61
CA ILE A 67 -0.69 9.66 -0.35
C ILE A 67 0.23 9.32 -1.51
N ASN A 68 0.60 10.35 -2.26
CA ASN A 68 1.51 10.28 -3.39
C ASN A 68 2.95 10.28 -2.90
N LEU A 69 3.64 9.17 -3.11
CA LEU A 69 5.01 8.94 -2.68
C LEU A 69 6.00 9.14 -3.83
N GLY A 70 5.65 9.96 -4.82
CA GLY A 70 6.47 10.19 -6.01
C GLY A 70 6.69 8.92 -6.82
N ASN A 71 7.70 8.92 -7.70
CA ASN A 71 8.16 7.70 -8.36
C ASN A 71 9.66 7.81 -8.70
N GLY A 72 10.29 6.70 -9.11
CA GLY A 72 11.73 6.67 -9.41
C GLY A 72 12.19 7.50 -10.61
N ARG A 73 11.29 8.16 -11.33
CA ARG A 73 11.58 8.99 -12.52
C ARG A 73 11.30 10.47 -12.31
N GLN A 74 10.35 10.81 -11.43
CA GLN A 74 9.87 12.17 -11.20
C GLN A 74 9.68 12.41 -9.70
N SER A 75 10.32 13.48 -9.20
CA SER A 75 10.08 14.02 -7.87
C SER A 75 8.80 14.86 -7.83
N ILE A 76 8.28 15.07 -6.62
CA ILE A 76 7.22 16.03 -6.37
C ILE A 76 7.89 17.36 -6.01
N GLU A 77 7.74 18.36 -6.88
CA GLU A 77 8.38 19.67 -6.72
C GLU A 77 7.46 20.70 -6.05
N ASP A 78 6.16 20.65 -6.34
CA ASP A 78 5.15 21.58 -5.81
C ASP A 78 3.93 20.79 -5.32
N ILE A 79 3.72 20.82 -4.00
CA ILE A 79 2.59 20.14 -3.37
C ILE A 79 1.25 20.81 -3.68
N GLU A 80 1.23 22.12 -3.97
CA GLU A 80 0.00 22.86 -4.24
C GLU A 80 -0.53 22.57 -5.66
N GLU A 81 0.35 22.27 -6.62
CA GLU A 81 -0.07 21.76 -7.93
C GLU A 81 -0.75 20.40 -7.79
N VAL A 82 -0.16 19.47 -7.04
CA VAL A 82 -0.76 18.14 -6.77
C VAL A 82 -2.08 18.28 -6.02
N LYS A 83 -2.13 19.14 -5.00
CA LYS A 83 -3.34 19.40 -4.23
C LYS A 83 -4.44 19.99 -5.11
N THR A 84 -4.12 20.93 -5.99
CA THR A 84 -5.08 21.54 -6.91
C THR A 84 -5.61 20.51 -7.91
N ALA A 85 -4.72 19.75 -8.56
CA ALA A 85 -5.09 18.73 -9.54
C ALA A 85 -5.89 17.57 -8.92
N SER A 86 -5.67 17.27 -7.64
CA SER A 86 -6.40 16.24 -6.90
C SER A 86 -7.64 16.75 -6.17
N GLU A 87 -8.00 18.03 -6.32
CA GLU A 87 -9.11 18.65 -5.57
C GLU A 87 -8.98 18.46 -4.03
N GLY A 88 -7.75 18.51 -3.52
CA GLY A 88 -7.43 18.27 -2.11
C GLY A 88 -7.44 16.80 -1.68
N ARG A 89 -7.62 15.86 -2.61
CA ARG A 89 -7.70 14.41 -2.30
C ARG A 89 -6.36 13.69 -2.28
N MET A 90 -5.26 14.39 -2.49
CA MET A 90 -3.93 13.79 -2.50
C MET A 90 -2.94 14.61 -1.66
N LEU A 91 -2.28 13.94 -0.72
CA LEU A 91 -1.15 14.47 0.05
C LEU A 91 0.17 13.91 -0.49
N CYS A 92 1.28 14.60 -0.24
CA CYS A 92 2.57 14.26 -0.86
C CYS A 92 3.60 13.87 0.19
N GLY A 93 4.31 12.77 -0.04
CA GLY A 93 5.59 12.49 0.60
C GLY A 93 6.76 12.97 -0.27
N ILE A 94 7.93 13.17 0.35
CA ILE A 94 9.19 13.17 -0.41
C ILE A 94 9.64 11.74 -0.66
N ALA A 95 10.49 11.50 -1.66
CA ALA A 95 10.82 10.13 -2.04
C ALA A 95 12.25 9.95 -2.53
N ASP A 96 12.89 8.88 -2.06
CA ASP A 96 14.18 8.39 -2.54
C ASP A 96 14.04 6.98 -3.10
N TYR A 97 14.33 6.83 -4.40
CA TYR A 97 14.37 5.54 -5.08
C TYR A 97 15.80 5.06 -5.39
N LYS A 98 16.79 5.76 -4.83
CA LYS A 98 18.21 5.55 -5.08
C LYS A 98 19.01 5.52 -3.78
N ALA A 99 18.42 5.00 -2.70
CA ALA A 99 19.09 4.94 -1.40
C ALA A 99 20.47 4.27 -1.48
N HIS A 100 20.68 3.35 -2.42
CA HIS A 100 21.97 2.71 -2.62
C HIS A 100 23.07 3.63 -3.19
N ASP A 101 22.71 4.76 -3.81
CA ASP A 101 23.63 5.84 -4.20
C ASP A 101 23.83 6.86 -3.05
N GLY A 102 23.09 6.69 -1.94
CA GLY A 102 22.96 7.62 -0.82
C GLY A 102 21.59 8.29 -0.83
N LEU A 103 21.10 8.66 0.36
CA LEU A 103 19.85 9.41 0.47
C LEU A 103 20.05 10.84 -0.05
N SER A 104 19.19 11.24 -0.98
CA SER A 104 19.28 12.45 -1.80
C SER A 104 19.00 13.73 -1.01
N TYR A 105 18.24 13.64 0.08
CA TYR A 105 17.87 14.79 0.90
C TYR A 105 18.85 14.97 2.07
N ALA A 106 19.51 16.12 2.11
CA ALA A 106 20.38 16.50 3.23
C ALA A 106 19.56 16.52 4.54
N PRO A 107 20.05 15.96 5.65
CA PRO A 107 19.32 15.90 6.92
C PRO A 107 18.74 17.25 7.35
N GLU A 108 19.54 18.32 7.33
CA GLU A 108 19.14 19.67 7.72
C GLU A 108 17.99 20.28 6.88
N SER A 109 17.68 19.70 5.71
CA SER A 109 16.56 20.14 4.86
C SER A 109 15.21 19.52 5.26
N LEU A 110 15.21 18.41 6.00
CA LEU A 110 14.00 17.61 6.28
C LEU A 110 12.97 18.38 7.09
N GLU A 111 13.40 19.18 8.08
CA GLU A 111 12.48 20.01 8.85
C GLU A 111 11.80 21.08 7.98
N GLY A 112 12.51 21.61 6.97
CA GLY A 112 11.97 22.53 5.99
C GLY A 112 10.91 21.87 5.10
N LEU A 113 11.19 20.67 4.59
CA LEU A 113 10.26 19.88 3.77
C LEU A 113 8.99 19.51 4.56
N LYS A 114 9.15 19.10 5.83
CA LYS A 114 8.01 18.87 6.74
C LYS A 114 7.16 20.14 6.90
N LYS A 115 7.78 21.31 7.09
CA LYS A 115 7.08 22.60 7.22
C LYS A 115 6.40 23.05 5.92
N GLN A 116 6.91 22.62 4.77
CA GLN A 116 6.26 22.88 3.48
C GLN A 116 4.96 22.09 3.33
N GLY A 117 4.76 21.00 4.07
CA GLY A 117 3.52 20.21 4.05
C GLY A 117 3.70 18.76 3.57
N PHE A 118 4.93 18.33 3.28
CA PHE A 118 5.20 16.93 2.98
C PHE A 118 4.87 16.04 4.19
N VAL A 119 4.14 14.95 3.97
CA VAL A 119 3.58 14.12 5.04
C VAL A 119 4.47 12.99 5.52
N GLY A 120 5.58 12.75 4.83
CA GLY A 120 6.57 11.76 5.20
C GLY A 120 7.62 11.56 4.12
N TYR A 121 8.51 10.62 4.38
CA TYR A 121 9.66 10.30 3.54
C TYR A 121 9.62 8.84 3.09
N LYS A 122 9.33 8.62 1.81
CA LYS A 122 9.46 7.34 1.13
C LYS A 122 10.93 7.05 0.87
N ILE A 123 11.40 5.90 1.33
CA ILE A 123 12.75 5.41 1.03
C ILE A 123 12.58 4.03 0.42
N TRP A 124 13.18 3.80 -0.74
CA TRP A 124 13.29 2.49 -1.37
C TRP A 124 14.72 1.97 -1.23
N SER A 125 14.87 0.86 -0.48
CA SER A 125 16.10 0.10 -0.27
C SER A 125 15.80 -1.39 -0.47
N GLY A 126 15.41 -1.73 -1.70
CA GLY A 126 15.19 -3.11 -2.12
C GLY A 126 16.52 -3.80 -2.50
N PRO A 127 16.47 -4.88 -3.30
CA PRO A 127 17.69 -5.56 -3.73
C PRO A 127 18.66 -4.62 -4.47
N TRP A 128 19.81 -4.37 -3.85
CA TRP A 128 20.78 -3.35 -4.24
C TRP A 128 21.25 -3.47 -5.70
N TYR A 129 21.41 -4.70 -6.20
CA TYR A 129 21.87 -5.01 -7.55
C TYR A 129 20.91 -4.57 -8.66
N ARG A 130 19.72 -4.04 -8.33
CA ARG A 130 18.77 -3.48 -9.32
C ARG A 130 19.03 -2.03 -9.68
N THR A 131 19.68 -1.28 -8.80
CA THR A 131 19.96 0.14 -9.02
C THR A 131 21.46 0.42 -8.98
N LEU A 132 22.22 -0.34 -8.18
CA LEU A 132 23.67 -0.32 -8.24
C LEU A 132 24.15 -1.18 -9.40
N GLU A 133 24.65 -0.53 -10.45
CA GLU A 133 25.75 -1.13 -11.21
C GLU A 133 26.90 -1.40 -10.22
N LYS A 134 27.64 -2.51 -10.35
CA LYS A 134 28.80 -2.83 -9.48
C LYS A 134 29.75 -1.62 -9.39
N LYS A 135 29.59 -0.80 -8.36
CA LYS A 135 30.45 0.33 -7.98
C LYS A 135 30.97 0.03 -6.58
N GLU A 136 32.26 0.25 -6.36
CA GLU A 136 32.91 -0.04 -5.07
C GLU A 136 32.40 0.86 -3.93
N ASP A 137 31.71 1.96 -4.25
CA ASP A 137 31.30 3.01 -3.30
C ASP A 137 29.79 3.04 -2.96
N GLY A 138 29.00 2.04 -3.37
CA GLY A 138 27.56 2.00 -3.11
C GLY A 138 27.19 1.57 -1.69
N PHE A 139 25.97 1.87 -1.26
CA PHE A 139 25.41 1.50 0.05
C PHE A 139 24.38 0.37 -0.10
N PRO A 140 24.81 -0.91 -0.06
CA PRO A 140 23.94 -2.04 -0.40
C PRO A 140 22.76 -2.21 0.57
N TYR A 141 22.90 -1.76 1.82
CA TYR A 141 21.91 -1.98 2.87
C TYR A 141 21.49 -0.67 3.53
N ILE A 142 20.25 -0.66 4.04
CA ILE A 142 19.64 0.54 4.61
C ILE A 142 20.34 1.01 5.90
N ASP A 143 21.03 0.14 6.62
CA ASP A 143 21.77 0.45 7.86
C ASP A 143 23.20 0.95 7.64
N ASP A 144 23.57 1.24 6.40
CA ASP A 144 24.85 1.85 6.09
C ASP A 144 25.05 3.17 6.87
N PRO A 145 26.25 3.42 7.45
CA PRO A 145 26.54 4.64 8.20
C PRO A 145 26.27 5.95 7.45
N SER A 146 26.28 5.94 6.11
CA SER A 146 25.95 7.11 5.28
C SER A 146 24.49 7.57 5.44
N HIS A 147 23.57 6.68 5.80
CA HIS A 147 22.15 7.01 6.01
C HIS A 147 21.86 7.52 7.43
N GLU A 148 22.79 7.34 8.36
CA GLU A 148 22.58 7.56 9.79
C GLU A 148 22.07 8.97 10.12
N ALA A 149 22.72 9.99 9.55
CA ALA A 149 22.36 11.38 9.85
C ALA A 149 20.92 11.70 9.42
N THR A 150 20.44 11.04 8.36
CA THR A 150 19.06 11.19 7.89
C THR A 150 18.08 10.58 8.87
N PHE A 151 18.30 9.32 9.30
CA PHE A 151 17.43 8.66 10.28
C PHE A 151 17.42 9.38 11.63
N ALA A 152 18.58 9.83 12.10
CA ALA A 152 18.70 10.62 13.33
C ALA A 152 17.87 11.91 13.26
N GLU A 153 17.91 12.60 12.12
CA GLU A 153 17.13 13.83 11.94
C GLU A 153 15.64 13.54 11.82
N MET A 154 15.24 12.51 11.06
CA MET A 154 13.85 12.06 10.98
C MET A 154 13.28 11.73 12.37
N GLU A 155 14.04 11.01 13.20
CA GLU A 155 13.67 10.74 14.59
C GLU A 155 13.55 12.04 15.41
N ARG A 156 14.57 12.91 15.35
CA ARG A 156 14.62 14.17 16.12
C ARG A 156 13.40 15.06 15.86
N ILE A 157 12.99 15.20 14.59
CA ILE A 157 11.89 16.08 14.19
C ILE A 157 10.53 15.36 14.13
N GLY A 158 10.51 14.04 14.35
CA GLY A 158 9.34 13.19 14.17
C GLY A 158 8.79 13.27 12.74
N PHE A 159 9.66 13.09 11.74
CA PHE A 159 9.26 12.99 10.34
C PHE A 159 9.04 11.53 9.97
N LEU A 160 7.81 11.23 9.53
CA LEU A 160 7.37 9.86 9.26
C LEU A 160 8.19 9.23 8.12
N GLY A 161 8.76 8.05 8.34
CA GLY A 161 9.13 7.16 7.23
C GLY A 161 7.86 6.64 6.56
N ALA A 162 7.52 7.15 5.38
CA ALA A 162 6.26 6.87 4.69
C ALA A 162 6.45 5.72 3.68
N SER A 163 6.02 4.53 4.07
CA SER A 163 6.16 3.30 3.27
C SER A 163 7.61 3.01 2.89
N VAL A 164 8.49 2.98 3.90
CA VAL A 164 9.90 2.59 3.76
C VAL A 164 9.96 1.16 3.25
N HIS A 165 10.51 0.97 2.05
CA HIS A 165 10.61 -0.31 1.38
C HIS A 165 11.98 -0.91 1.64
N VAL A 166 12.00 -2.08 2.26
CA VAL A 166 13.21 -2.85 2.59
C VAL A 166 13.01 -4.27 2.10
N ALA A 167 14.00 -4.83 1.42
CA ALA A 167 13.91 -6.16 0.82
C ALA A 167 12.81 -6.25 -0.24
N ASP A 168 12.51 -7.48 -0.64
CA ASP A 168 11.47 -7.83 -1.59
C ASP A 168 10.82 -9.16 -1.13
N PRO A 169 9.63 -9.52 -1.63
CA PRO A 169 8.90 -10.67 -1.11
C PRO A 169 9.70 -11.96 -1.32
N ASN A 170 9.97 -12.71 -0.25
CA ASN A 170 10.60 -14.03 -0.30
C ASN A 170 9.58 -15.12 0.09
N GLY A 171 9.10 -15.88 -0.89
CA GLY A 171 8.12 -16.98 -0.69
C GLY A 171 8.73 -18.24 -0.09
N PRO A 172 7.94 -19.28 0.22
CA PRO A 172 8.41 -20.49 0.90
C PRO A 172 9.36 -21.35 0.03
N PHE A 173 9.96 -22.39 0.63
CA PHE A 173 10.78 -23.35 -0.11
C PHE A 173 9.96 -24.00 -1.25
N GLY A 174 10.51 -24.00 -2.46
CA GLY A 174 9.81 -24.47 -3.67
C GLY A 174 8.97 -23.40 -4.38
N GLU A 175 8.61 -22.31 -3.70
CA GLU A 175 7.79 -21.21 -4.23
C GLU A 175 8.43 -19.84 -3.94
N ARG A 176 9.76 -19.75 -4.13
CA ARG A 176 10.48 -18.47 -4.05
C ARG A 176 9.96 -17.50 -5.10
N THR A 177 9.82 -16.22 -4.77
CA THR A 177 9.36 -15.23 -5.76
C THR A 177 10.48 -14.84 -6.73
N ALA A 178 10.10 -14.30 -7.88
CA ALA A 178 11.05 -13.75 -8.86
C ALA A 178 11.69 -12.44 -8.39
N TRP A 179 11.14 -11.77 -7.37
CA TRP A 179 11.64 -10.50 -6.87
C TRP A 179 12.90 -10.70 -6.02
N LEU A 180 12.85 -11.63 -5.07
CA LEU A 180 14.02 -11.96 -4.25
C LEU A 180 13.97 -13.45 -3.85
N ALA A 181 14.65 -14.28 -4.64
CA ALA A 181 14.64 -15.72 -4.44
C ALA A 181 15.61 -16.19 -3.34
N ASP A 182 16.74 -15.50 -3.18
CA ASP A 182 17.75 -15.84 -2.19
C ASP A 182 17.28 -15.47 -0.77
N PRO A 183 17.02 -16.46 0.10
CA PRO A 183 16.57 -16.20 1.46
C PRO A 183 17.67 -15.58 2.34
N ILE A 184 18.96 -15.80 2.03
CA ILE A 184 20.05 -15.21 2.81
C ILE A 184 20.09 -13.70 2.56
N GLU A 185 20.07 -13.28 1.29
CA GLU A 185 19.99 -11.88 0.92
C GLU A 185 18.73 -11.19 1.47
N TYR A 186 17.57 -11.87 1.41
CA TYR A 186 16.34 -11.38 2.04
C TYR A 186 16.52 -11.10 3.54
N TRP A 187 17.02 -12.07 4.31
CA TRP A 187 17.20 -11.89 5.75
C TRP A 187 18.30 -10.88 6.08
N THR A 188 19.34 -10.73 5.25
CA THR A 188 20.34 -9.68 5.40
C THR A 188 19.69 -8.30 5.35
N GLN A 189 18.83 -8.02 4.37
CA GLN A 189 18.14 -6.74 4.24
C GLN A 189 17.13 -6.50 5.38
N ILE A 190 16.39 -7.54 5.81
CA ILE A 190 15.48 -7.43 6.97
C ILE A 190 16.25 -7.14 8.26
N ASN A 191 17.42 -7.76 8.46
CA ASN A 191 18.25 -7.53 9.64
C ASN A 191 18.91 -6.14 9.62
N ALA A 192 19.34 -5.66 8.45
CA ALA A 192 19.79 -4.28 8.28
C ALA A 192 18.70 -3.30 8.74
N TRP A 193 17.46 -3.50 8.30
CA TRP A 193 16.37 -2.64 8.77
C TRP A 193 16.12 -2.72 10.27
N ARG A 194 16.20 -3.91 10.87
CA ARG A 194 16.14 -4.09 12.32
C ARG A 194 17.24 -3.27 13.03
N ASN A 195 18.47 -3.23 12.52
CA ASN A 195 19.56 -2.44 13.10
C ASN A 195 19.24 -0.94 13.11
N VAL A 196 18.63 -0.41 12.03
CA VAL A 196 18.18 0.99 11.99
C VAL A 196 17.16 1.27 13.10
N LEU A 197 16.16 0.39 13.26
CA LEU A 197 15.12 0.55 14.28
C LEU A 197 15.66 0.39 15.71
N GLU A 198 16.68 -0.44 15.94
CA GLU A 198 17.35 -0.56 17.24
C GLU A 198 18.15 0.72 17.58
N LYS A 199 18.74 1.36 16.58
CA LYS A 199 19.52 2.58 16.74
C LYS A 199 18.64 3.83 16.89
N HIS A 200 17.47 3.85 16.26
CA HIS A 200 16.50 4.94 16.26
C HIS A 200 15.13 4.46 16.83
N PRO A 201 15.04 4.14 18.13
CA PRO A 201 13.84 3.53 18.72
C PRO A 201 12.59 4.43 18.73
N ASN A 202 12.75 5.74 18.56
CA ASN A 202 11.65 6.71 18.46
C ASN A 202 11.29 7.05 17.01
N LEU A 203 11.99 6.49 16.01
CA LEU A 203 11.67 6.68 14.60
C LEU A 203 10.27 6.16 14.29
N ILE A 204 9.41 7.03 13.76
CA ILE A 204 8.05 6.68 13.36
C ILE A 204 8.08 6.24 11.90
N VAL A 205 7.63 5.02 11.63
CA VAL A 205 7.71 4.43 10.29
C VAL A 205 6.40 3.73 9.96
N VAL A 206 6.01 3.79 8.70
CA VAL A 206 5.18 2.79 8.02
C VAL A 206 6.13 2.02 7.10
N ALA A 207 6.39 0.75 7.40
CA ALA A 207 7.16 -0.12 6.53
C ALA A 207 6.26 -0.63 5.41
N ALA A 208 6.76 -0.55 4.19
CA ALA A 208 6.00 -0.93 3.01
C ALA A 208 5.72 -2.44 3.00
N HIS A 209 4.58 -2.80 2.43
CA HIS A 209 4.28 -4.16 2.01
C HIS A 209 4.32 -5.19 3.15
N GLY A 210 3.81 -4.83 4.33
CA GLY A 210 3.88 -5.68 5.51
C GLY A 210 5.31 -5.92 5.98
N ASN A 211 6.22 -4.97 5.73
CA ASN A 211 7.67 -5.12 5.92
C ASN A 211 8.25 -6.34 5.17
N TRP A 212 7.61 -6.72 4.06
CA TRP A 212 7.82 -7.98 3.32
C TRP A 212 7.89 -9.25 4.18
N LEU A 213 7.16 -9.28 5.30
CA LEU A 213 7.10 -10.40 6.24
C LEU A 213 5.75 -11.13 6.21
N LEU A 214 5.06 -11.12 5.06
CA LEU A 214 3.71 -11.70 4.89
C LEU A 214 3.63 -12.79 3.81
N CYS A 215 4.77 -13.35 3.38
CA CYS A 215 4.81 -14.39 2.34
C CYS A 215 4.94 -15.81 2.91
N GLN A 216 5.14 -15.96 4.23
CA GLN A 216 5.27 -17.23 4.94
C GLN A 216 4.77 -17.09 6.39
N ASP A 217 4.20 -18.15 6.98
CA ASP A 217 3.69 -18.09 8.37
C ASP A 217 4.78 -17.71 9.40
N ALA A 218 6.01 -18.24 9.26
CA ALA A 218 7.12 -17.88 10.13
C ALA A 218 7.58 -16.41 9.98
N GLN A 219 7.35 -15.80 8.82
CA GLN A 219 7.59 -14.36 8.63
C GLN A 219 6.54 -13.54 9.39
N ILE A 220 5.27 -13.98 9.40
CA ILE A 220 4.21 -13.31 10.18
C ILE A 220 4.56 -13.34 11.67
N ASP A 221 5.08 -14.46 12.18
CA ASP A 221 5.54 -14.55 13.57
C ASP A 221 6.71 -13.60 13.87
N TYR A 222 7.65 -13.45 12.93
CA TYR A 222 8.71 -12.47 13.05
C TYR A 222 8.19 -11.03 12.97
N LEU A 223 7.16 -10.77 12.16
CA LEU A 223 6.51 -9.46 12.09
C LEU A 223 5.82 -9.09 13.42
N ARG A 224 5.16 -10.05 14.09
CA ARG A 224 4.65 -9.85 15.46
C ARG A 224 5.78 -9.45 16.41
N ASN A 225 6.93 -10.12 16.34
CA ASN A 225 8.10 -9.75 17.15
C ASN A 225 8.61 -8.34 16.85
N MET A 226 8.73 -7.97 15.57
CA MET A 226 9.16 -6.62 15.16
C MET A 226 8.20 -5.55 15.69
N LEU A 227 6.88 -5.72 15.51
CA LEU A 227 5.88 -4.75 15.96
C LEU A 227 5.80 -4.62 17.50
N ALA A 228 6.07 -5.71 18.22
CA ALA A 228 6.16 -5.74 19.68
C ALA A 228 7.44 -5.08 20.21
N THR A 229 8.55 -5.24 19.48
CA THR A 229 9.86 -4.67 19.86
C THR A 229 9.93 -3.18 19.58
N PHE A 230 9.38 -2.73 18.44
CA PHE A 230 9.47 -1.34 17.99
C PHE A 230 8.08 -0.67 18.03
N PRO A 231 7.75 0.12 19.06
CA PRO A 231 6.40 0.69 19.26
C PRO A 231 5.99 1.74 18.23
N ASN A 232 6.94 2.23 17.42
CA ASN A 232 6.72 3.22 16.37
C ASN A 232 6.76 2.65 14.94
N LEU A 233 6.98 1.33 14.77
CA LEU A 233 6.92 0.61 13.50
C LEU A 233 5.49 0.24 13.07
N ASN A 234 4.96 0.82 12.02
CA ASN A 234 3.66 0.47 11.45
C ASN A 234 3.92 -0.21 10.10
N ILE A 235 2.90 -0.80 9.49
CA ILE A 235 3.01 -1.40 8.16
C ILE A 235 1.85 -0.97 7.26
N ASP A 236 2.10 -0.89 5.96
CA ASP A 236 1.03 -0.84 4.97
C ASP A 236 0.77 -2.21 4.33
N LEU A 237 -0.38 -2.38 3.69
CA LEU A 237 -0.77 -3.61 2.98
C LEU A 237 -0.45 -3.59 1.48
N ALA A 238 0.24 -2.55 1.01
CA ALA A 238 0.49 -2.31 -0.40
C ALA A 238 1.21 -3.50 -1.04
N ALA A 239 0.81 -3.94 -2.23
CA ALA A 239 1.40 -5.09 -2.92
C ALA A 239 1.48 -6.41 -2.09
N THR A 240 0.69 -6.60 -1.02
CA THR A 240 0.73 -7.85 -0.23
C THR A 240 -0.37 -8.84 -0.64
N PHE A 241 -1.51 -8.35 -1.13
CA PHE A 241 -2.71 -9.14 -1.38
C PHE A 241 -2.50 -10.36 -2.30
N GLN A 242 -1.59 -10.26 -3.27
CA GLN A 242 -1.29 -11.36 -4.19
C GLN A 242 -0.50 -12.52 -3.56
N TYR A 243 0.00 -12.36 -2.32
CA TYR A 243 0.80 -13.36 -1.61
C TYR A 243 0.05 -14.06 -0.48
N TYR A 244 -1.17 -13.64 -0.16
CA TYR A 244 -1.93 -14.21 0.97
C TYR A 244 -2.31 -15.68 0.79
N HIS A 245 -2.32 -16.18 -0.45
CA HIS A 245 -2.50 -17.60 -0.73
C HIS A 245 -1.33 -18.49 -0.22
N LEU A 246 -0.16 -17.89 0.07
CA LEU A 246 1.04 -18.59 0.56
C LEU A 246 1.03 -18.84 2.06
N VAL A 247 0.10 -18.22 2.80
CA VAL A 247 0.06 -18.25 4.26
C VAL A 247 -1.26 -18.81 4.77
N ASN A 248 -1.25 -19.32 6.00
CA ASN A 248 -2.48 -19.76 6.63
C ASN A 248 -3.43 -18.57 6.86
N ARG A 249 -4.66 -18.66 6.33
CA ARG A 249 -5.68 -17.62 6.46
C ARG A 249 -5.95 -17.22 7.90
N ASP A 250 -6.06 -18.18 8.82
CA ASP A 250 -6.38 -17.89 10.22
C ASP A 250 -5.21 -17.23 10.94
N ASN A 251 -3.97 -17.59 10.60
CA ASN A 251 -2.78 -16.90 11.07
C ASN A 251 -2.75 -15.44 10.59
N LEU A 252 -2.95 -15.20 9.29
CA LEU A 252 -2.97 -13.86 8.71
C LEU A 252 -4.12 -13.01 9.28
N ARG A 253 -5.33 -13.59 9.39
CA ARG A 253 -6.50 -12.92 9.95
C ARG A 253 -6.26 -12.55 11.43
N SER A 254 -5.77 -13.48 12.23
CA SER A 254 -5.49 -13.22 13.65
C SER A 254 -4.44 -12.14 13.82
N PHE A 255 -3.37 -12.16 13.01
CA PHE A 255 -2.37 -11.10 12.98
C PHE A 255 -2.98 -9.72 12.70
N MET A 256 -3.80 -9.60 11.65
CA MET A 256 -4.40 -8.31 11.29
C MET A 256 -5.35 -7.78 12.37
N ILE A 257 -6.06 -8.66 13.08
CA ILE A 257 -6.92 -8.27 14.20
C ILE A 257 -6.09 -7.84 15.42
N GLU A 258 -5.09 -8.63 15.78
CA GLU A 258 -4.20 -8.40 16.92
C GLU A 258 -3.42 -7.08 16.76
N TRP A 259 -2.91 -6.81 15.56
CA TRP A 259 -2.07 -5.66 15.25
C TRP A 259 -2.81 -4.55 14.49
N ALA A 260 -4.15 -4.53 14.56
CA ALA A 260 -4.99 -3.61 13.80
C ALA A 260 -4.62 -2.13 13.98
N ASP A 261 -4.11 -1.71 15.14
CA ASP A 261 -3.69 -0.33 15.42
C ASP A 261 -2.36 0.08 14.73
N ARG A 262 -1.68 -0.87 14.09
CA ARG A 262 -0.35 -0.69 13.46
C ARG A 262 -0.36 -0.94 11.95
N ILE A 263 -1.53 -1.15 11.36
CA ILE A 263 -1.70 -1.49 9.95
C ILE A 263 -2.46 -0.37 9.24
N VAL A 264 -1.95 0.09 8.10
CA VAL A 264 -2.64 1.06 7.22
C VAL A 264 -2.92 0.45 5.86
N PHE A 265 -4.01 0.87 5.22
CA PHE A 265 -4.33 0.46 3.86
C PHE A 265 -3.43 1.16 2.84
N GLY A 266 -2.95 0.40 1.87
CA GLY A 266 -2.27 0.92 0.69
C GLY A 266 -2.31 -0.09 -0.43
N THR A 267 -2.12 0.34 -1.68
CA THR A 267 -2.17 -0.57 -2.85
C THR A 267 -0.88 -0.66 -3.66
N ASP A 268 0.02 0.32 -3.56
CA ASP A 268 1.19 0.48 -4.45
C ASP A 268 0.79 0.88 -5.88
N VAL A 269 -0.39 1.51 -6.03
CA VAL A 269 -0.90 1.88 -7.35
C VAL A 269 0.03 2.91 -8.01
N GLY A 270 0.43 2.64 -9.25
CA GLY A 270 1.27 3.52 -10.05
C GLY A 270 0.47 4.59 -10.80
N LYS A 271 1.10 5.17 -11.83
CA LYS A 271 0.44 6.06 -12.78
C LYS A 271 -0.83 5.39 -13.38
N VAL A 272 -1.89 6.18 -13.51
CA VAL A 272 -3.12 5.78 -14.22
C VAL A 272 -3.20 6.62 -15.49
N GLU A 273 -2.94 5.99 -16.64
CA GLU A 273 -2.68 6.66 -17.91
C GLU A 273 -3.95 7.12 -18.61
N SER A 274 -5.11 6.55 -18.27
CA SER A 274 -6.37 6.88 -18.93
C SER A 274 -7.60 6.61 -18.06
N LYS A 275 -8.75 7.15 -18.48
CA LYS A 275 -10.06 6.86 -17.86
C LYS A 275 -10.50 5.39 -18.00
N GLU A 276 -10.02 4.71 -19.03
CA GLU A 276 -10.23 3.27 -19.21
C GLU A 276 -9.42 2.50 -18.17
N GLU A 277 -8.12 2.82 -18.04
CA GLU A 277 -7.27 2.23 -17.01
C GLU A 277 -7.79 2.51 -15.61
N ALA A 278 -8.32 3.72 -15.34
CA ALA A 278 -8.97 4.05 -14.07
C ALA A 278 -10.11 3.05 -13.72
N GLY A 279 -10.83 2.54 -14.72
CA GLY A 279 -11.82 1.48 -14.53
C GLY A 279 -11.21 0.13 -14.17
N ILE A 280 -10.08 -0.24 -14.79
CA ILE A 280 -9.33 -1.46 -14.47
C ILE A 280 -8.79 -1.38 -13.04
N ARG A 281 -8.18 -0.25 -12.67
CA ARG A 281 -7.67 -0.01 -11.31
C ARG A 281 -8.79 -0.04 -10.28
N ALA A 282 -9.96 0.54 -10.56
CA ALA A 282 -11.12 0.43 -9.67
C ALA A 282 -11.49 -1.04 -9.37
N GLU A 283 -11.48 -1.92 -10.38
CA GLU A 283 -11.71 -3.35 -10.15
C GLU A 283 -10.58 -4.03 -9.35
N GLN A 284 -9.32 -3.56 -9.47
CA GLN A 284 -8.21 -4.02 -8.63
C GLN A 284 -8.39 -3.61 -7.16
N TYR A 285 -8.82 -2.38 -6.90
CA TYR A 285 -9.20 -1.91 -5.56
C TYR A 285 -10.33 -2.77 -4.98
N VAL A 286 -11.36 -3.08 -5.78
CA VAL A 286 -12.47 -3.96 -5.35
C VAL A 286 -11.95 -5.30 -4.86
N LYS A 287 -10.95 -5.90 -5.52
CA LYS A 287 -10.34 -7.15 -5.04
C LYS A 287 -9.69 -7.00 -3.67
N ALA A 288 -8.89 -5.95 -3.47
CA ALA A 288 -8.24 -5.67 -2.19
C ALA A 288 -9.29 -5.52 -1.06
N PHE A 289 -10.35 -4.75 -1.31
CA PHE A 289 -11.44 -4.57 -0.34
C PHE A 289 -12.20 -5.88 -0.08
N ARG A 290 -12.50 -6.68 -1.11
CA ARG A 290 -13.14 -7.99 -0.92
C ARG A 290 -12.29 -8.94 -0.07
N ILE A 291 -10.97 -8.94 -0.28
CA ILE A 291 -10.04 -9.76 0.53
C ILE A 291 -10.10 -9.35 2.01
N LEU A 292 -10.27 -8.07 2.33
CA LEU A 292 -10.35 -7.61 3.73
C LEU A 292 -11.76 -7.77 4.33
N GLU A 293 -12.81 -7.51 3.54
CA GLU A 293 -14.18 -7.32 4.01
C GLU A 293 -15.03 -8.60 4.05
N THR A 294 -14.75 -9.59 3.20
CA THR A 294 -15.59 -10.78 3.06
C THR A 294 -14.83 -12.06 3.34
N GLY A 295 -15.54 -13.18 3.50
CA GLY A 295 -14.97 -14.53 3.56
C GLY A 295 -14.91 -15.23 2.21
N ASP A 296 -15.25 -14.53 1.11
CA ASP A 296 -15.38 -15.12 -0.23
C ASP A 296 -14.03 -15.49 -0.83
N MET A 297 -14.05 -16.38 -1.82
CA MET A 297 -12.92 -16.52 -2.74
C MET A 297 -12.83 -15.31 -3.69
N VAL A 298 -11.64 -14.71 -3.73
CA VAL A 298 -11.31 -13.57 -4.60
C VAL A 298 -10.25 -13.98 -5.62
N LYS A 299 -10.48 -13.62 -6.89
CA LYS A 299 -9.59 -13.95 -8.02
C LYS A 299 -8.37 -13.04 -8.08
N GLY A 300 -7.33 -13.41 -7.34
CA GLY A 300 -6.09 -12.65 -7.20
C GLY A 300 -6.21 -11.48 -6.24
N GLY A 301 -5.06 -10.84 -5.95
CA GLY A 301 -4.97 -9.57 -5.25
C GLY A 301 -5.09 -8.37 -6.20
N PHE A 302 -4.60 -7.22 -5.73
CA PHE A 302 -4.59 -5.96 -6.49
C PHE A 302 -3.85 -6.10 -7.83
N PHE A 303 -2.66 -6.72 -7.82
CA PHE A 303 -1.84 -6.97 -9.01
C PHE A 303 -2.05 -8.37 -9.65
N GLY A 304 -3.15 -9.06 -9.31
CA GLY A 304 -3.42 -10.42 -9.79
C GLY A 304 -2.86 -11.49 -8.84
N GLY A 305 -2.40 -12.61 -9.40
CA GLY A 305 -1.97 -13.79 -8.62
C GLY A 305 -3.08 -14.83 -8.38
N PRO A 306 -2.78 -15.92 -7.64
CA PRO A 306 -3.73 -16.99 -7.34
C PRO A 306 -4.95 -16.55 -6.54
N GLU A 307 -6.01 -17.36 -6.54
CA GLU A 307 -7.19 -17.08 -5.73
C GLU A 307 -6.84 -17.07 -4.23
N THR A 308 -7.41 -16.13 -3.49
CA THR A 308 -7.21 -15.98 -2.05
C THR A 308 -8.57 -15.92 -1.37
N GLN A 309 -8.71 -16.63 -0.25
CA GLN A 309 -9.90 -16.54 0.58
C GLN A 309 -9.86 -15.26 1.42
N GLY A 310 -10.92 -14.46 1.36
CA GLY A 310 -11.03 -13.22 2.12
C GLY A 310 -11.04 -13.45 3.64
N LEU A 311 -10.61 -12.44 4.38
CA LEU A 311 -10.30 -12.48 5.81
C LEU A 311 -11.51 -12.19 6.70
N GLU A 312 -12.59 -11.62 6.15
CA GLU A 312 -13.80 -11.25 6.92
C GLU A 312 -13.41 -10.50 8.22
N LEU A 313 -12.66 -9.41 8.05
CA LEU A 313 -12.19 -8.61 9.18
C LEU A 313 -13.37 -7.88 9.83
N PRO A 314 -13.40 -7.79 11.16
CA PRO A 314 -14.42 -7.03 11.87
C PRO A 314 -14.40 -5.55 11.47
N ARG A 315 -15.56 -4.90 11.55
CA ARG A 315 -15.73 -3.48 11.21
C ARG A 315 -14.70 -2.58 11.88
N GLU A 316 -14.51 -2.74 13.19
CA GLU A 316 -13.60 -1.93 13.99
C GLU A 316 -12.13 -2.08 13.57
N VAL A 317 -11.76 -3.25 13.03
CA VAL A 317 -10.44 -3.49 12.44
C VAL A 317 -10.34 -2.80 11.09
N LEU A 318 -11.37 -2.89 10.26
CA LEU A 318 -11.44 -2.21 8.96
C LEU A 318 -11.35 -0.68 9.11
N GLU A 319 -12.03 -0.08 10.08
CA GLU A 319 -11.92 1.37 10.33
C GLU A 319 -10.49 1.81 10.68
N LYS A 320 -9.78 1.00 11.47
CA LYS A 320 -8.38 1.25 11.82
C LYS A 320 -7.49 1.22 10.59
N ILE A 321 -7.58 0.13 9.82
CA ILE A 321 -6.78 -0.10 8.61
C ILE A 321 -7.10 0.95 7.54
N TYR A 322 -8.38 1.26 7.32
CA TYR A 322 -8.81 2.13 6.24
C TYR A 322 -8.56 3.62 6.47
N TYR A 323 -8.62 4.13 7.71
CA TYR A 323 -8.43 5.57 7.90
C TYR A 323 -7.92 6.02 9.27
N LYS A 324 -8.30 5.38 10.40
CA LYS A 324 -7.93 5.91 11.72
C LYS A 324 -6.42 5.90 11.95
N ASN A 325 -5.73 4.86 11.50
CA ASN A 325 -4.28 4.79 11.62
C ASN A 325 -3.58 5.79 10.71
N ALA A 326 -4.07 5.98 9.47
CA ALA A 326 -3.53 7.01 8.58
C ALA A 326 -3.71 8.42 9.16
N MET A 327 -4.88 8.73 9.73
CA MET A 327 -5.13 9.99 10.46
C MET A 327 -4.23 10.20 11.67
N ARG A 328 -3.83 9.12 12.36
CA ARG A 328 -2.94 9.16 13.53
C ARG A 328 -1.48 9.38 13.12
N LEU A 329 -1.07 8.77 12.01
CA LEU A 329 0.35 8.68 11.60
C LEU A 329 0.76 9.83 10.68
N TYR A 330 -0.05 10.14 9.67
CA TYR A 330 0.31 11.11 8.64
C TYR A 330 -0.20 12.50 9.03
N PRO A 331 0.66 13.53 9.06
CA PRO A 331 0.23 14.90 9.28
C PRO A 331 -0.72 15.34 8.16
N HIS A 332 -1.55 16.33 8.46
CA HIS A 332 -2.53 16.93 7.54
C HIS A 332 -3.67 16.03 7.06
N VAL A 333 -3.60 14.69 7.17
CA VAL A 333 -4.71 13.79 6.77
C VAL A 333 -6.02 14.16 7.45
N LYS A 334 -5.99 14.38 8.76
CA LYS A 334 -7.18 14.79 9.53
C LYS A 334 -7.77 16.13 9.05
N GLU A 335 -6.91 17.09 8.73
CA GLU A 335 -7.30 18.42 8.25
C GLU A 335 -7.91 18.31 6.85
N SER A 336 -7.25 17.59 5.93
CA SER A 336 -7.75 17.36 4.57
C SER A 336 -9.09 16.63 4.55
N LEU A 337 -9.29 15.63 5.41
CA LEU A 337 -10.60 14.99 5.56
C LEU A 337 -11.68 15.98 6.01
N ALA A 338 -11.38 16.85 6.97
CA ALA A 338 -12.33 17.86 7.44
C ALA A 338 -12.67 18.88 6.34
N ASP A 339 -11.68 19.34 5.58
CA ASP A 339 -11.86 20.26 4.45
C ASP A 339 -12.71 19.65 3.32
N LEU A 340 -12.58 18.34 3.10
CA LEU A 340 -13.41 17.56 2.18
C LEU A 340 -14.82 17.22 2.73
N GLY A 341 -15.14 17.65 3.95
CA GLY A 341 -16.46 17.48 4.58
C GLY A 341 -16.68 16.15 5.30
N TYR A 342 -15.63 15.34 5.52
CA TYR A 342 -15.73 14.09 6.26
C TYR A 342 -15.86 14.33 7.77
N LYS A 343 -16.63 13.47 8.45
CA LYS A 343 -16.75 13.52 9.92
C LYS A 343 -15.51 12.91 10.56
N VAL A 344 -14.63 13.76 11.07
CA VAL A 344 -13.41 13.29 11.74
C VAL A 344 -13.66 13.06 13.23
N THR A 345 -14.01 11.81 13.60
CA THR A 345 -14.11 11.40 15.01
C THR A 345 -12.74 10.95 15.53
N LYS A 346 -12.51 11.12 16.84
CA LYS A 346 -11.24 10.80 17.51
C LYS A 346 -10.98 9.30 17.59
#